data_AF-A0A976CFR3-F1
#
_entry.id   AF-A0A976CFR3-F1
#
_cell.length_a   1.000
_cell.length_b   1.000
_cell.length_c   1.000
_cell.angle_alpha   90.00
_cell.angle_beta   90.00
_cell.angle_gamma   90.00
#
_symmetry.space_group_name_H-M   'P 1'
#
loop_
_entity.id
_entity.type
_entity.pdbx_description
1 polymer ?
#
loop_
_entity_poly.entity_id
_entity_poly.type
_entity_poly.pdbx_seq_one_letter_code
_entity_poly.pdbx_strand_id
1 'polypeptide(L)'
;DYLLKPINPNQIVLSIKKILEGKRLVSEKTNSGYQQDFRHLMMAFNDDLNHEEWVDIYKKLVYWELEIENTQNQEMEHVLETQKNEANTSFVRFIEDNYEDWLNDPDSDKPVLSHQILKKKVFPLIENTTPTFFFLIDNLRLDQWRILSVILSEYFNIDVDETYYSILPTTTAYARNSIFSGMMPSDMQKYHPDLWIQEDDEEGKNLSEEEFLARQLKKNKLDIKFSYHKIITQHQGKQVLDTFENMMKNQFNVLVYNFVDMLSHARTDVTMIKELMPDESAYRSLTKSWFIHSPLLDLLKRLSSRKVKVVITTDHGTICVRKPFKIIGDKTVNTNLRYKQGKNLSYDGDDVLVCTKPERFFLPRLNVSTSYVFAVKDYFFAYPNNFNHYVNYYKDTFQHGGVSLEEVIIPFAVLSSK
;
A
#
# COMPACT_ATOMS: atom_id res chain seq x y z
N ASP A 1 18.18 27.88 18.10
CA ASP A 1 19.05 27.43 19.20
C ASP A 1 18.96 28.40 20.36
N TYR A 2 18.96 27.89 21.59
CA TYR A 2 18.98 28.70 22.80
C TYR A 2 20.42 28.80 23.32
N LEU A 3 20.93 30.02 23.47
CA LEU A 3 22.24 30.28 24.08
C LEU A 3 22.05 30.48 25.59
N LEU A 4 22.76 29.70 26.41
CA LEU A 4 22.71 29.83 27.87
C LEU A 4 23.66 30.94 28.33
N LYS A 5 23.24 31.74 29.33
CA LYS A 5 24.08 32.78 29.92
C LYS A 5 24.93 32.22 31.09
N PRO A 6 26.19 32.66 31.27
CA PRO A 6 26.93 33.58 30.40
C PRO A 6 27.32 32.91 29.07
N ILE A 7 27.24 33.68 27.97
CA ILE A 7 27.39 33.13 26.62
C ILE A 7 28.82 32.64 26.42
N ASN A 8 28.97 31.35 26.12
CA ASN A 8 30.25 30.72 25.83
C ASN A 8 30.56 30.83 24.32
N PRO A 9 31.75 31.29 23.89
CA PRO A 9 32.16 31.32 22.48
C PRO A 9 31.92 30.00 21.73
N ASN A 10 32.07 28.85 22.39
CA ASN A 10 31.79 27.54 21.81
C ASN A 10 30.31 27.35 21.47
N GLN A 11 29.37 27.92 22.25
CA GLN A 11 27.94 27.87 21.94
C GLN A 11 27.61 28.72 20.70
N ILE A 12 28.30 29.85 20.51
CA ILE A 12 28.17 30.69 19.32
C ILE A 12 28.68 29.91 18.10
N VAL A 13 29.88 29.33 18.18
CA VAL A 13 30.47 28.52 17.09
C VAL A 13 29.59 27.32 16.75
N LEU A 14 29.05 26.60 17.73
CA LEU A 14 28.14 25.47 17.51
C LEU A 14 26.84 25.91 16.84
N SER A 15 26.26 27.03 17.25
CA SER A 15 25.03 27.57 16.65
C SER A 15 25.28 28.05 15.22
N ILE A 16 26.40 28.74 14.98
CA ILE A 16 26.83 29.16 13.64
C ILE A 16 27.08 27.95 12.75
N LYS A 17 27.79 26.94 13.24
CA LYS A 17 28.06 25.70 12.51
C LYS A 17 26.76 24.94 12.20
N LYS A 18 25.82 24.87 13.14
CA LYS A 18 24.52 24.24 12.93
C LYS A 18 23.67 24.99 11.91
N ILE A 19 23.73 26.33 11.86
CA ILE A 19 22.97 27.15 10.90
C ILE A 19 23.62 27.15 9.51
N LEU A 20 24.95 27.35 9.43
CA LEU A 20 25.67 27.49 8.17
C LEU A 20 26.09 26.15 7.55
N GLU A 21 26.49 25.18 8.37
CA GLU A 21 26.97 23.86 7.92
C GLU A 21 25.97 22.74 8.19
N GLY A 22 24.82 23.00 8.83
CA GLY A 22 23.86 21.97 9.22
C GLY A 22 23.42 21.09 8.06
N LYS A 23 23.09 21.68 6.91
CA LYS A 23 22.72 20.93 5.69
C LYS A 23 23.86 20.03 5.20
N ARG A 24 25.10 20.55 5.18
CA ARG A 24 26.29 19.80 4.79
C ARG A 24 26.56 18.64 5.75
N LEU A 25 26.49 18.88 7.06
CA LEU A 25 26.72 17.86 8.09
C LEU A 25 25.65 16.77 8.09
N VAL A 26 24.38 17.13 7.86
CA VAL A 26 23.30 16.15 7.67
C VAL A 26 23.57 15.30 6.43
N SER A 27 23.87 15.93 5.29
CA SER A 27 24.21 15.20 4.06
C SER A 27 25.42 14.27 4.25
N GLU A 28 26.53 14.74 4.81
CA GLU A 28 27.72 13.90 5.06
C GLU A 28 27.42 12.70 5.98
N LYS A 29 26.61 12.93 7.03
CA LYS A 29 26.20 11.86 7.95
C LYS A 29 25.27 10.85 7.27
N THR A 30 24.29 11.31 6.51
CA THR A 30 23.37 10.47 5.75
C THR A 30 24.13 9.65 4.71
N ASN A 31 25.04 10.26 3.96
CA ASN A 31 25.87 9.57 2.96
C ASN A 31 26.72 8.47 3.62
N SER A 32 27.42 8.80 4.70
CA SER A 32 28.28 7.84 5.42
C SER A 32 27.47 6.70 6.05
N GLY A 33 26.30 7.02 6.62
CA GLY A 33 25.38 6.02 7.17
C GLY A 33 24.85 5.08 6.10
N TYR A 34 24.35 5.63 4.98
CA TYR A 34 23.82 4.81 3.89
C TYR A 34 24.91 3.92 3.27
N GLN A 35 26.13 4.43 3.08
CA GLN A 35 27.24 3.61 2.55
C GLN A 35 27.60 2.41 3.46
N GLN A 36 27.44 2.55 4.78
CA GLN A 36 27.64 1.45 5.71
C GLN A 36 26.56 0.38 5.55
N ASP A 37 25.29 0.81 5.53
CA ASP A 37 24.14 -0.07 5.38
C ASP A 37 24.01 -0.68 3.97
N PHE A 38 24.51 0.01 2.95
CA PHE A 38 24.44 -0.41 1.55
C PHE A 38 24.99 -1.83 1.38
N ARG A 39 26.16 -2.11 1.95
CA ARG A 39 26.79 -3.45 1.87
C ARG A 39 25.96 -4.52 2.58
N HIS A 40 25.35 -4.18 3.70
CA HIS A 40 24.49 -5.11 4.43
C HIS A 40 23.23 -5.45 3.64
N LEU A 41 22.58 -4.46 3.02
CA LEU A 41 21.41 -4.68 2.18
C LEU A 41 21.75 -5.54 0.95
N MET A 42 22.87 -5.25 0.27
CA MET A 42 23.30 -6.03 -0.90
C MET A 42 23.61 -7.50 -0.58
N MET A 43 24.20 -7.77 0.59
CA MET A 43 24.43 -9.14 1.04
C MET A 43 23.10 -9.85 1.33
N ALA A 44 22.20 -9.18 2.04
CA ALA A 44 20.91 -9.75 2.43
C ALA A 44 20.05 -10.17 1.23
N PHE A 45 20.09 -9.46 0.10
CA PHE A 45 19.26 -9.80 -1.08
C PHE A 45 19.58 -11.15 -1.72
N ASN A 46 20.75 -11.72 -1.40
CA ASN A 46 21.20 -13.02 -1.90
C ASN A 46 21.04 -14.15 -0.88
N ASP A 47 20.57 -13.83 0.33
CA ASP A 47 20.29 -14.82 1.36
C ASP A 47 18.85 -15.36 1.21
N ASP A 48 18.59 -16.55 1.76
CA ASP A 48 17.25 -17.14 1.82
C ASP A 48 16.43 -16.44 2.93
N LEU A 49 15.92 -15.26 2.60
CA LEU A 49 15.16 -14.42 3.52
C LEU A 49 13.73 -14.93 3.73
N ASN A 50 13.28 -14.92 4.98
CA ASN A 50 11.87 -15.14 5.32
C ASN A 50 11.03 -13.85 5.15
N HIS A 51 9.72 -13.98 5.35
CA HIS A 51 8.77 -12.89 5.14
C HIS A 51 8.93 -11.70 6.12
N GLU A 52 9.43 -11.93 7.33
CA GLU A 52 9.71 -10.87 8.31
C GLU A 52 11.01 -10.12 7.95
N GLU A 53 12.02 -10.83 7.48
CA GLU A 53 13.28 -10.23 7.05
C GLU A 53 13.09 -9.34 5.81
N TRP A 54 12.21 -9.74 4.88
CA TRP A 54 11.81 -8.90 3.75
C TRP A 54 11.12 -7.60 4.19
N VAL A 55 10.31 -7.65 5.25
CA VAL A 55 9.70 -6.46 5.85
C VAL A 55 10.77 -5.52 6.39
N ASP A 56 11.78 -6.05 7.09
CA ASP A 56 12.87 -5.24 7.65
C ASP A 56 13.73 -4.60 6.57
N ILE A 57 14.01 -5.33 5.49
CA ILE A 57 14.68 -4.78 4.30
C ILE A 57 13.86 -3.65 3.70
N TYR A 58 12.57 -3.87 3.47
CA TYR A 58 11.73 -2.84 2.85
C TYR A 58 11.62 -1.58 3.72
N LYS A 59 11.47 -1.75 5.05
CA LYS A 59 11.51 -0.64 6.00
C LYS A 59 12.82 0.15 5.94
N LYS A 60 13.97 -0.53 5.82
CA LYS A 60 15.29 0.12 5.67
C LYS A 60 15.43 0.86 4.35
N LEU A 61 14.96 0.28 3.23
CA LEU A 61 14.96 0.95 1.92
C LEU A 61 14.11 2.23 1.97
N VAL A 62 12.92 2.16 2.55
CA VAL A 62 12.03 3.33 2.74
C VAL A 62 12.67 4.37 3.68
N TYR A 63 13.34 3.94 4.75
CA TYR A 63 14.04 4.86 5.63
C TYR A 63 15.12 5.65 4.88
N TRP A 64 15.99 4.95 4.13
CA TRP A 64 17.05 5.60 3.37
C TRP A 64 16.52 6.47 2.24
N GLU A 65 15.42 6.07 1.59
CA GLU A 65 14.73 6.90 0.61
C GLU A 65 14.36 8.27 1.18
N LEU A 66 13.72 8.29 2.35
CA LEU A 66 13.29 9.52 3.00
C LEU A 66 14.48 10.36 3.52
N GLU A 67 15.54 9.73 4.03
CA GLU A 67 16.73 10.44 4.49
C GLU A 67 17.51 11.07 3.33
N ILE A 68 17.67 10.35 2.20
CA ILE A 68 18.42 10.82 1.03
C ILE A 68 17.69 11.97 0.34
N GLU A 69 16.36 11.89 0.20
CA GLU A 69 15.51 12.95 -0.36
C GLU A 69 15.78 14.31 0.31
N ASN A 70 16.02 14.32 1.63
CA ASN A 70 16.31 15.54 2.39
C ASN A 70 17.70 16.14 2.13
N THR A 71 18.60 15.45 1.44
CA THR A 71 20.02 15.82 1.31
C THR A 71 20.42 16.43 -0.04
N GLN A 72 19.49 16.55 -1.00
CA GLN A 72 19.73 17.05 -2.38
C GLN A 72 20.84 16.31 -3.15
N ASN A 73 21.19 15.10 -2.74
CA ASN A 73 22.28 14.32 -3.34
C ASN A 73 21.75 13.33 -4.40
N GLN A 74 21.69 13.78 -5.66
CA GLN A 74 21.15 13.01 -6.78
C GLN A 74 21.93 11.72 -7.09
N GLU A 75 23.24 11.67 -6.80
CA GLU A 75 24.04 10.47 -7.08
C GLU A 75 23.60 9.29 -6.20
N MET A 76 23.32 9.55 -4.93
CA MET A 76 22.86 8.51 -4.01
C MET A 76 21.43 8.06 -4.28
N GLU A 77 20.59 8.97 -4.77
CA GLU A 77 19.23 8.63 -5.19
C GLU A 77 19.24 7.56 -6.27
N HIS A 78 20.11 7.70 -7.29
CA HIS A 78 20.28 6.69 -8.33
C HIS A 78 20.84 5.36 -7.80
N VAL A 79 21.75 5.40 -6.83
CA VAL A 79 22.28 4.19 -6.19
C VAL A 79 21.19 3.45 -5.41
N LEU A 80 20.36 4.17 -4.64
CA LEU A 80 19.22 3.60 -3.93
C LEU A 80 18.18 3.03 -4.89
N GLU A 81 17.90 3.72 -5.99
CA GLU A 81 16.99 3.23 -7.02
C GLU A 81 17.46 1.91 -7.63
N THR A 82 18.76 1.79 -7.92
CA THR A 82 19.37 0.53 -8.38
C THR A 82 19.18 -0.57 -7.34
N GLN A 83 19.41 -0.25 -6.06
CA GLN A 83 19.23 -1.18 -4.95
C GLN A 83 17.77 -1.64 -4.78
N LYS A 84 16.78 -0.74 -4.92
CA LYS A 84 15.34 -1.09 -4.91
C LYS A 84 14.98 -2.03 -6.06
N ASN A 85 15.56 -1.82 -7.25
CA ASN A 85 15.34 -2.71 -8.41
C ASN A 85 15.90 -4.12 -8.19
N GLU A 86 17.08 -4.23 -7.59
CA GLU A 86 17.68 -5.52 -7.22
C GLU A 86 16.87 -6.21 -6.11
N ALA A 87 16.47 -5.47 -5.09
CA ALA A 87 15.59 -5.97 -4.02
C ALA A 87 14.28 -6.52 -4.59
N ASN A 88 13.63 -5.79 -5.51
CA ASN A 88 12.42 -6.25 -6.19
C ASN A 88 12.68 -7.50 -7.04
N THR A 89 13.86 -7.65 -7.64
CA THR A 89 14.21 -8.86 -8.41
C THR A 89 14.29 -10.09 -7.50
N SER A 90 14.96 -9.99 -6.35
CA SER A 90 15.02 -11.07 -5.36
C SER A 90 13.66 -11.31 -4.68
N PHE A 91 12.90 -10.25 -4.39
CA PHE A 91 11.59 -10.36 -3.76
C PHE A 91 10.58 -11.08 -4.67
N VAL A 92 10.64 -10.86 -5.97
CA VAL A 92 9.77 -11.57 -6.93
C VAL A 92 10.02 -13.07 -6.87
N ARG A 93 11.28 -13.52 -6.84
CA ARG A 93 11.62 -14.94 -6.67
C ARG A 93 11.08 -15.48 -5.35
N PHE A 94 11.23 -14.72 -4.27
CA PHE A 94 10.66 -15.07 -2.98
C PHE A 94 9.12 -15.26 -3.05
N ILE A 95 8.39 -14.38 -3.73
CA ILE A 95 6.94 -14.56 -3.93
C ILE A 95 6.64 -15.77 -4.81
N GLU A 96 7.40 -15.99 -5.89
CA GLU A 96 7.23 -17.16 -6.77
C GLU A 96 7.39 -18.48 -6.01
N ASP A 97 8.40 -18.57 -5.14
CA ASP A 97 8.75 -19.77 -4.41
C ASP A 97 7.82 -20.05 -3.22
N ASN A 98 7.17 -19.03 -2.65
CA ASN A 98 6.47 -19.15 -1.36
C ASN A 98 4.95 -18.91 -1.43
N TYR A 99 4.44 -18.13 -2.40
CA TYR A 99 3.05 -17.66 -2.37
C TYR A 99 2.01 -18.78 -2.48
N GLU A 100 2.27 -19.81 -3.30
CA GLU A 100 1.37 -20.97 -3.39
C GLU A 100 1.31 -21.72 -2.04
N ASP A 101 2.47 -21.93 -1.40
CA ASP A 101 2.55 -22.65 -0.14
C ASP A 101 1.89 -21.88 1.00
N TRP A 102 2.00 -20.55 1.03
CA TRP A 102 1.28 -19.72 2.02
C TRP A 102 -0.24 -19.96 2.00
N LEU A 103 -0.79 -20.22 0.81
CA LEU A 103 -2.22 -20.42 0.62
C LEU A 103 -2.66 -21.87 0.83
N ASN A 104 -1.81 -22.84 0.48
CA ASN A 104 -2.19 -24.25 0.44
C ASN A 104 -1.64 -25.09 1.59
N ASP A 105 -0.55 -24.66 2.24
CA ASP A 105 0.07 -25.35 3.36
C ASP A 105 -0.28 -24.65 4.71
N PRO A 106 -0.98 -25.35 5.62
CA PRO A 106 -1.25 -24.85 6.96
C PRO A 106 0.00 -24.61 7.81
N ASP A 107 1.07 -25.39 7.59
CA ASP A 107 2.30 -25.39 8.39
C ASP A 107 3.39 -24.46 7.82
N SER A 108 3.15 -23.87 6.64
CA SER A 108 4.04 -22.90 6.02
C SER A 108 4.22 -21.65 6.89
N ASP A 109 5.48 -21.22 7.05
CA ASP A 109 5.83 -19.95 7.66
C ASP A 109 5.43 -18.80 6.73
N LYS A 110 4.41 -18.03 7.13
CA LYS A 110 3.72 -17.11 6.23
C LYS A 110 3.29 -15.81 6.89
N PRO A 111 3.30 -14.69 6.13
CA PRO A 111 2.82 -13.42 6.63
C PRO A 111 1.31 -13.44 6.88
N VAL A 112 0.84 -12.45 7.64
CA VAL A 112 -0.59 -12.11 7.64
C VAL A 112 -0.96 -11.54 6.26
N LEU A 113 -1.94 -12.17 5.61
CA LEU A 113 -2.47 -11.75 4.31
C LEU A 113 -3.74 -10.89 4.47
N SER A 114 -4.11 -10.12 3.43
CA SER A 114 -5.30 -9.24 3.42
C SER A 114 -6.56 -9.87 3.98
N HIS A 115 -6.90 -11.10 3.59
CA HIS A 115 -8.11 -11.79 4.05
C HIS A 115 -8.11 -12.13 5.55
N GLN A 116 -6.98 -11.99 6.23
CA GLN A 116 -6.80 -12.35 7.63
C GLN A 116 -6.75 -11.13 8.56
N ILE A 117 -6.53 -9.93 8.01
CA ILE A 117 -6.18 -8.74 8.81
C ILE A 117 -7.27 -8.39 9.84
N LEU A 118 -8.54 -8.40 9.41
CA LEU A 118 -9.64 -8.05 10.31
C LEU A 118 -9.75 -9.06 11.45
N LYS A 119 -9.75 -10.36 11.15
CA LYS A 119 -9.87 -11.41 12.17
C LYS A 119 -8.68 -11.47 13.12
N LYS A 120 -7.45 -11.38 12.60
CA LYS A 120 -6.23 -11.57 13.39
C LYS A 120 -5.82 -10.30 14.16
N LYS A 121 -6.03 -9.11 13.59
CA LYS A 121 -5.44 -7.87 14.10
C LYS A 121 -6.46 -6.80 14.50
N VAL A 122 -7.67 -6.77 13.92
CA VAL A 122 -8.66 -5.70 14.18
C VAL A 122 -9.76 -6.11 15.13
N PHE A 123 -10.44 -7.24 14.88
CA PHE A 123 -11.53 -7.73 15.72
C PHE A 123 -11.12 -7.93 17.19
N PRO A 124 -9.90 -8.39 17.53
CA PRO A 124 -9.45 -8.45 18.92
C PRO A 124 -9.35 -7.10 19.63
N LEU A 125 -9.32 -5.99 18.88
CA LEU A 125 -9.25 -4.63 19.42
C LEU A 125 -10.65 -4.04 19.73
N ILE A 126 -11.72 -4.68 19.27
CA ILE A 126 -13.08 -4.20 19.45
C ILE A 126 -13.54 -4.48 20.89
N GLU A 127 -13.79 -3.41 21.64
CA GLU A 127 -14.28 -3.45 23.01
C GLU A 127 -15.72 -2.92 23.11
N ASN A 128 -16.42 -3.27 24.19
CA ASN A 128 -17.78 -2.76 24.44
C ASN A 128 -17.82 -1.28 24.87
N THR A 129 -16.74 -0.80 25.50
CA THR A 129 -16.68 0.54 26.10
C THR A 129 -15.94 1.57 25.25
N THR A 130 -15.10 1.10 24.33
CA THR A 130 -14.19 1.94 23.56
C THR A 130 -14.46 1.71 22.07
N PRO A 131 -15.05 2.70 21.36
CA PRO A 131 -15.27 2.58 19.93
C PRO A 131 -13.95 2.37 19.17
N THR A 132 -13.97 1.44 18.21
CA THR A 132 -12.86 1.19 17.30
C THR A 132 -13.17 1.78 15.93
N PHE A 133 -12.27 2.62 15.43
CA PHE A 133 -12.35 3.20 14.09
C PHE A 133 -11.29 2.56 13.20
N PHE A 134 -11.72 1.85 12.17
CA PHE A 134 -10.85 1.24 11.17
C PHE A 134 -10.87 2.08 9.89
N PHE A 135 -9.72 2.64 9.55
CA PHE A 135 -9.47 3.41 8.35
C PHE A 135 -8.70 2.57 7.34
N LEU A 136 -9.29 2.36 6.17
CA LEU A 136 -8.61 1.83 5.00
C LEU A 136 -8.38 2.97 4.01
N ILE A 137 -7.14 3.37 3.83
CA ILE A 137 -6.74 4.36 2.83
C ILE A 137 -6.28 3.59 1.61
N ASP A 138 -7.03 3.67 0.52
CA ASP A 138 -6.76 2.99 -0.75
C ASP A 138 -5.36 3.32 -1.25
N ASN A 139 -4.59 2.32 -1.69
CA ASN A 139 -3.33 2.54 -2.38
C ASN A 139 -2.28 3.35 -1.57
N LEU A 140 -2.18 3.12 -0.25
CA LEU A 140 -1.26 3.84 0.64
C LEU A 140 0.05 3.05 0.84
N ARG A 141 1.13 3.51 0.22
CA ARG A 141 2.45 2.89 0.36
C ARG A 141 3.07 3.11 1.74
N LEU A 142 4.04 2.27 2.10
CA LEU A 142 4.75 2.37 3.37
C LEU A 142 5.51 3.70 3.53
N ASP A 143 6.15 4.20 2.48
CA ASP A 143 6.85 5.49 2.47
C ASP A 143 5.90 6.68 2.69
N GLN A 144 4.70 6.64 2.12
CA GLN A 144 3.64 7.60 2.40
C GLN A 144 3.16 7.50 3.85
N TRP A 145 2.94 6.29 4.36
CA TRP A 145 2.57 6.09 5.77
C TRP A 145 3.60 6.68 6.73
N ARG A 146 4.91 6.53 6.46
CA ARG A 146 5.98 7.15 7.27
C ARG A 146 5.85 8.67 7.35
N ILE A 147 5.38 9.33 6.29
CA ILE A 147 5.13 10.77 6.30
C ILE A 147 3.85 11.10 7.09
N LEU A 148 2.77 10.33 6.89
CA LEU A 148 1.51 10.57 7.57
C LEU A 148 1.62 10.30 9.08
N SER A 149 2.37 9.28 9.48
CA SER A 149 2.56 8.88 10.87
C SER A 149 3.27 9.95 11.68
N VAL A 150 4.23 10.69 11.08
CA VAL A 150 4.87 11.85 11.71
C VAL A 150 3.84 12.93 12.05
N ILE A 151 2.92 13.24 11.13
CA ILE A 151 1.85 14.22 11.38
C ILE A 151 0.90 13.71 12.48
N LEU A 152 0.54 12.43 12.42
CA LEU A 152 -0.37 11.83 13.39
C LEU A 152 0.23 11.68 14.78
N SER A 153 1.55 11.56 14.88
CA SER A 153 2.28 11.48 16.16
C SER A 153 2.12 12.73 17.02
N GLU A 154 1.68 13.87 16.45
CA GLU A 154 1.30 15.05 17.22
C GLU A 154 0.03 14.80 18.06
N TYR A 155 -0.92 14.03 17.52
CA TYR A 155 -2.27 13.85 18.05
C TYR A 155 -2.47 12.51 18.78
N PHE A 156 -1.77 11.46 18.36
CA PHE A 156 -1.95 10.09 18.87
C PHE A 156 -0.64 9.49 19.39
N ASN A 157 -0.76 8.50 20.26
CA ASN A 157 0.29 7.51 20.47
C ASN A 157 0.15 6.42 19.42
N ILE A 158 1.26 6.05 18.77
CA ILE A 158 1.30 4.92 17.83
C ILE A 158 1.67 3.69 18.66
N ASP A 159 0.65 2.88 18.98
CA ASP A 159 0.80 1.67 19.82
C ASP A 159 1.44 0.52 19.01
N VAL A 160 1.11 0.43 17.72
CA VAL A 160 1.58 -0.60 16.79
C VAL A 160 1.92 0.07 15.45
N ASP A 161 3.09 -0.26 14.90
CA ASP A 161 3.56 0.13 13.57
C ASP A 161 4.15 -1.10 12.87
N GLU A 162 3.28 -1.85 12.21
CA GLU A 162 3.58 -3.12 11.57
C GLU A 162 3.28 -3.06 10.08
N THR A 163 3.54 -4.16 9.39
CA THR A 163 3.15 -4.36 7.99
C THR A 163 2.49 -5.72 7.85
N TYR A 164 1.81 -5.90 6.74
CA TYR A 164 1.27 -7.19 6.33
C TYR A 164 1.34 -7.29 4.79
N TYR A 165 0.99 -8.45 4.25
CA TYR A 165 1.14 -8.72 2.82
C TYR A 165 -0.22 -8.64 2.12
N SER A 166 -0.29 -7.86 1.04
CA SER A 166 -1.44 -7.84 0.14
C SER A 166 -1.55 -9.18 -0.61
N ILE A 167 -2.77 -9.58 -0.96
CA ILE A 167 -2.98 -10.74 -1.84
C ILE A 167 -2.77 -10.37 -3.31
N LEU A 168 -2.56 -11.37 -4.16
CA LEU A 168 -2.50 -11.19 -5.61
C LEU A 168 -3.89 -11.41 -6.21
N PRO A 169 -4.29 -10.65 -7.25
CA PRO A 169 -3.70 -9.37 -7.68
C PRO A 169 -3.79 -8.28 -6.61
N THR A 170 -2.76 -7.43 -6.54
CA THR A 170 -2.69 -6.25 -5.65
C THR A 170 -3.60 -5.11 -6.15
N THR A 171 -4.90 -5.39 -6.24
CA THR A 171 -5.92 -4.45 -6.70
C THR A 171 -7.09 -4.38 -5.73
N THR A 172 -7.79 -3.26 -5.74
CA THR A 172 -8.97 -3.01 -4.90
C THR A 172 -9.99 -4.15 -4.98
N ALA A 173 -10.36 -4.58 -6.19
CA ALA A 173 -11.38 -5.61 -6.42
C ALA A 173 -11.05 -6.96 -5.76
N TYR A 174 -9.76 -7.26 -5.60
CA TYR A 174 -9.31 -8.51 -5.00
C TYR A 174 -8.92 -8.29 -3.54
N ALA A 175 -7.93 -7.44 -3.27
CA ALA A 175 -7.36 -7.26 -1.94
C ALA A 175 -8.35 -6.65 -0.94
N ARG A 176 -9.08 -5.59 -1.31
CA ARG A 176 -10.02 -4.94 -0.40
C ARG A 176 -11.24 -5.79 -0.10
N ASN A 177 -11.84 -6.38 -1.13
CA ASN A 177 -12.97 -7.29 -0.92
C ASN A 177 -12.54 -8.50 -0.07
N SER A 178 -11.29 -8.95 -0.19
CA SER A 178 -10.75 -10.00 0.67
C SER A 178 -10.62 -9.56 2.14
N ILE A 179 -10.21 -8.31 2.41
CA ILE A 179 -10.20 -7.74 3.77
C ILE A 179 -11.59 -7.83 4.39
N PHE A 180 -12.61 -7.29 3.71
CA PHE A 180 -13.97 -7.18 4.26
C PHE A 180 -14.74 -8.50 4.28
N SER A 181 -14.49 -9.43 3.35
CA SER A 181 -15.11 -10.75 3.38
C SER A 181 -14.42 -11.71 4.37
N GLY A 182 -13.11 -11.49 4.61
CA GLY A 182 -12.27 -12.44 5.31
C GLY A 182 -12.00 -13.72 4.53
N MET A 183 -12.09 -13.66 3.20
CA MET A 183 -11.98 -14.80 2.29
C MET A 183 -11.07 -14.48 1.12
N MET A 184 -10.52 -15.51 0.49
CA MET A 184 -9.86 -15.35 -0.81
C MET A 184 -10.90 -15.17 -1.94
N PRO A 185 -10.50 -14.60 -3.08
CA PRO A 185 -11.38 -14.30 -4.21
C PRO A 185 -12.28 -15.46 -4.70
N SER A 186 -11.72 -16.65 -4.92
CA SER A 186 -12.49 -17.83 -5.33
C SER A 186 -13.48 -18.30 -4.27
N ASP A 187 -13.16 -18.14 -2.99
CA ASP A 187 -14.08 -18.45 -1.88
C ASP A 187 -15.23 -17.44 -1.84
N MET A 188 -14.96 -16.15 -2.08
CA MET A 188 -16.02 -15.15 -2.22
C MET A 188 -16.98 -15.52 -3.36
N GLN A 189 -16.46 -15.88 -4.54
CA GLN A 189 -17.27 -16.32 -5.68
C GLN A 189 -18.13 -17.55 -5.31
N LYS A 190 -17.58 -18.50 -4.54
CA LYS A 190 -18.26 -19.74 -4.17
C LYS A 190 -19.34 -19.56 -3.10
N TYR A 191 -19.03 -18.82 -2.03
CA TYR A 191 -19.90 -18.72 -0.84
C TYR A 191 -20.80 -17.48 -0.85
N HIS A 192 -20.44 -16.46 -1.63
CA HIS A 192 -21.18 -15.21 -1.79
C HIS A 192 -21.34 -14.83 -3.27
N PRO A 193 -21.89 -15.73 -4.12
CA PRO A 193 -22.10 -15.44 -5.54
C PRO A 193 -23.09 -14.28 -5.77
N ASP A 194 -23.88 -13.93 -4.76
CA ASP A 194 -24.80 -12.79 -4.76
C ASP A 194 -24.09 -11.43 -4.59
N LEU A 195 -22.86 -11.42 -4.07
CA LEU A 195 -22.07 -10.21 -3.84
C LEU A 195 -20.86 -10.09 -4.76
N TRP A 196 -20.36 -11.23 -5.27
CA TRP A 196 -19.18 -11.29 -6.12
C TRP A 196 -19.52 -10.89 -7.55
N ILE A 197 -18.85 -9.85 -8.05
CA ILE A 197 -18.96 -9.34 -9.42
C ILE A 197 -17.74 -9.83 -10.21
N GLN A 198 -17.94 -10.37 -11.41
CA GLN A 198 -16.86 -10.92 -12.23
C GLN A 198 -16.06 -9.82 -12.95
N GLU A 199 -14.92 -10.20 -13.54
CA GLU A 199 -14.03 -9.26 -14.21
C GLU A 199 -14.66 -8.62 -15.46
N ASP A 200 -15.55 -9.34 -16.14
CA ASP A 200 -16.24 -8.98 -17.38
C ASP A 200 -17.59 -8.29 -17.18
N ASP A 201 -18.05 -8.15 -15.94
CA ASP A 201 -19.29 -7.45 -15.63
C ASP A 201 -19.13 -5.92 -15.75
N GLU A 202 -20.17 -5.24 -16.27
CA GLU A 202 -20.20 -3.77 -16.39
C GLU A 202 -20.45 -3.07 -15.04
N GLU A 203 -20.83 -3.82 -13.99
CA GLU A 203 -21.10 -3.30 -12.66
C GLU A 203 -19.83 -2.98 -11.85
N GLY A 204 -19.95 -2.07 -10.88
CA GLY A 204 -18.83 -1.69 -10.03
C GLY A 204 -18.36 -2.83 -9.12
N LYS A 205 -17.10 -3.25 -9.24
CA LYS A 205 -16.53 -4.41 -8.53
C LYS A 205 -16.42 -4.28 -7.00
N ASN A 206 -16.66 -3.08 -6.46
CA ASN A 206 -16.43 -2.74 -5.04
C ASN A 206 -17.67 -2.12 -4.41
N LEU A 207 -18.87 -2.64 -4.70
CA LEU A 207 -20.14 -2.09 -4.21
C LEU A 207 -20.65 -2.79 -2.94
N SER A 208 -20.20 -4.02 -2.67
CA SER A 208 -20.76 -4.90 -1.63
C SER A 208 -19.88 -5.00 -0.35
N GLU A 209 -18.93 -4.08 -0.16
CA GLU A 209 -17.94 -4.12 0.93
C GLU A 209 -18.59 -4.14 2.33
N GLU A 210 -19.64 -3.34 2.55
CA GLU A 210 -20.39 -3.29 3.82
C GLU A 210 -21.09 -4.61 4.13
N GLU A 211 -21.70 -5.24 3.12
CA GLU A 211 -22.41 -6.51 3.26
C GLU A 211 -21.42 -7.67 3.49
N PHE A 212 -20.26 -7.65 2.83
CA PHE A 212 -19.17 -8.58 3.13
C PHE A 212 -18.73 -8.48 4.59
N LEU A 213 -18.51 -7.25 5.08
CA LEU A 213 -18.14 -7.01 6.47
C LEU A 213 -19.21 -7.50 7.44
N ALA A 214 -20.49 -7.23 7.17
CA ALA A 214 -21.61 -7.68 7.99
C ALA A 214 -21.61 -9.23 8.13
N ARG A 215 -21.42 -9.94 7.01
CA ARG A 215 -21.34 -11.41 6.99
C ARG A 215 -20.10 -11.91 7.74
N GLN A 216 -18.96 -11.25 7.60
CA GLN A 216 -17.73 -11.60 8.29
C GLN A 216 -17.85 -11.41 9.81
N LEU A 217 -18.44 -10.31 10.28
CA LEU A 217 -18.73 -10.06 11.70
C LEU A 217 -19.63 -11.15 12.29
N LYS A 218 -20.73 -11.48 11.59
CA LYS A 218 -21.64 -12.56 11.98
C LYS A 218 -20.94 -13.92 12.05
N LYS A 219 -20.11 -14.25 11.05
CA LYS A 219 -19.31 -15.49 11.02
C LYS A 219 -18.34 -15.59 12.21
N ASN A 220 -17.81 -14.46 12.67
CA ASN A 220 -16.92 -14.39 13.84
C ASN A 220 -17.68 -14.19 15.17
N LYS A 221 -19.02 -14.31 15.18
CA LYS A 221 -19.87 -14.18 16.36
C LYS A 221 -19.75 -12.83 17.08
N LEU A 222 -19.50 -11.77 16.30
CA LEU A 222 -19.48 -10.39 16.79
C LEU A 222 -20.86 -9.77 16.55
N ASP A 223 -21.72 -9.82 17.57
CA ASP A 223 -22.99 -9.10 17.58
C ASP A 223 -22.73 -7.67 18.09
N ILE A 224 -22.25 -6.82 17.19
CA ILE A 224 -21.83 -5.46 17.49
C ILE A 224 -22.54 -4.46 16.59
N LYS A 225 -22.80 -3.27 17.13
CA LYS A 225 -23.27 -2.16 16.32
C LYS A 225 -22.09 -1.57 15.55
N PHE A 226 -22.19 -1.56 14.22
CA PHE A 226 -21.17 -0.98 13.35
C PHE A 226 -21.74 -0.02 12.30
N SER A 227 -20.86 0.77 11.67
CA SER A 227 -21.17 1.51 10.44
C SER A 227 -20.05 1.38 9.43
N TYR A 228 -20.39 1.56 8.15
CA TYR A 228 -19.47 1.57 7.03
C TYR A 228 -19.64 2.86 6.21
N HIS A 229 -18.52 3.49 5.87
CA HIS A 229 -18.50 4.71 5.08
C HIS A 229 -17.45 4.61 3.99
N LYS A 230 -17.88 4.69 2.72
CA LYS A 230 -16.98 4.81 1.56
C LYS A 230 -16.90 6.27 1.12
N ILE A 231 -15.71 6.86 1.20
CA ILE A 231 -15.43 8.26 0.92
C ILE A 231 -14.61 8.36 -0.37
N ILE A 232 -15.26 8.83 -1.42
CA ILE A 232 -14.66 9.04 -2.75
C ILE A 232 -14.41 10.54 -2.98
N THR A 233 -15.29 11.40 -2.44
CA THR A 233 -15.21 12.86 -2.64
C THR A 233 -14.95 13.60 -1.34
N GLN A 234 -14.37 14.81 -1.46
CA GLN A 234 -14.20 15.71 -0.31
C GLN A 234 -15.54 16.09 0.35
N HIS A 235 -16.62 16.16 -0.43
CA HIS A 235 -17.97 16.44 0.08
C HIS A 235 -18.46 15.30 0.99
N GLN A 236 -18.34 14.05 0.56
CA GLN A 236 -18.65 12.88 1.39
C GLN A 236 -17.82 12.87 2.67
N GLY A 237 -16.54 13.24 2.59
CA GLY A 237 -15.67 13.37 3.77
C GLY A 237 -16.19 14.39 4.79
N LYS A 238 -16.75 15.52 4.33
CA LYS A 238 -17.38 16.52 5.21
C LYS A 238 -18.69 15.99 5.81
N GLN A 239 -19.51 15.28 5.04
CA GLN A 239 -20.75 14.66 5.56
C GLN A 239 -20.46 13.64 6.67
N VAL A 240 -19.38 12.86 6.55
CA VAL A 240 -18.96 11.93 7.62
C VAL A 240 -18.63 12.67 8.92
N LEU A 241 -17.97 13.83 8.85
CA LEU A 241 -17.67 14.66 10.03
C LEU A 241 -18.94 15.12 10.76
N ASP A 242 -20.04 15.36 10.04
CA ASP A 242 -21.32 15.74 10.63
C ASP A 242 -21.99 14.59 11.40
N THR A 243 -21.65 13.34 11.04
CA THR A 243 -22.15 12.12 11.70
C THR A 243 -21.27 11.64 12.86
N PHE A 244 -20.21 12.38 13.22
CA PHE A 244 -19.23 12.01 14.24
C PHE A 244 -19.83 11.51 15.55
N GLU A 245 -20.78 12.25 16.13
CA GLU A 245 -21.41 11.89 17.41
C GLU A 245 -22.28 10.62 17.31
N ASN A 246 -22.72 10.24 16.11
CA ASN A 246 -23.43 8.97 15.89
C ASN A 246 -22.45 7.79 15.79
N MET A 247 -21.31 7.96 15.12
CA MET A 247 -20.26 6.95 15.04
C MET A 247 -19.70 6.58 16.42
N MET A 248 -19.63 7.55 17.35
CA MET A 248 -19.21 7.32 18.73
C MET A 248 -20.14 6.39 19.52
N LYS A 249 -21.37 6.15 19.04
CA LYS A 249 -22.32 5.20 19.65
C LYS A 249 -22.16 3.77 19.14
N ASN A 250 -21.31 3.55 18.15
CA ASN A 250 -21.03 2.23 17.58
C ASN A 250 -19.80 1.64 18.27
N GLN A 251 -19.72 0.31 18.32
CA GLN A 251 -18.52 -0.39 18.79
C GLN A 251 -17.43 -0.40 17.71
N PHE A 252 -17.85 -0.42 16.44
CA PHE A 252 -16.94 -0.50 15.29
C PHE A 252 -17.37 0.44 14.17
N ASN A 253 -16.47 1.26 13.65
CA ASN A 253 -16.74 2.14 12.52
C ASN A 253 -15.68 1.90 11.46
N VAL A 254 -16.11 1.64 10.23
CA VAL A 254 -15.22 1.43 9.08
C VAL A 254 -15.31 2.61 8.13
N LEU A 255 -14.16 3.15 7.76
CA LEU A 255 -14.05 4.27 6.83
C LEU A 255 -13.03 3.93 5.74
N VAL A 256 -13.47 3.98 4.49
CA VAL A 256 -12.65 3.70 3.32
C VAL A 256 -12.44 4.98 2.52
N TYR A 257 -11.18 5.39 2.33
CA TYR A 257 -10.81 6.60 1.61
C TYR A 257 -10.08 6.26 0.30
N ASN A 258 -10.69 6.62 -0.84
CA ASN A 258 -10.19 6.25 -2.18
C ASN A 258 -9.27 7.29 -2.84
N PHE A 259 -8.83 8.32 -2.11
CA PHE A 259 -8.21 9.49 -2.75
C PHE A 259 -6.82 9.22 -3.34
N VAL A 260 -5.97 8.44 -2.68
CA VAL A 260 -4.60 8.19 -3.17
C VAL A 260 -4.63 7.38 -4.46
N ASP A 261 -5.59 6.47 -4.59
CA ASP A 261 -5.85 5.74 -5.84
C ASP A 261 -6.38 6.66 -6.95
N MET A 262 -7.33 7.55 -6.62
CA MET A 262 -7.78 8.59 -7.55
C MET A 262 -6.63 9.49 -8.03
N LEU A 263 -5.67 9.85 -7.16
CA LEU A 263 -4.47 10.60 -7.57
C LEU A 263 -3.61 9.80 -8.55
N SER A 264 -3.40 8.51 -8.29
CA SER A 264 -2.59 7.63 -9.14
C SER A 264 -3.20 7.49 -10.54
N HIS A 265 -4.52 7.35 -10.63
CA HIS A 265 -5.27 7.31 -11.88
C HIS A 265 -5.31 8.67 -12.59
N ALA A 266 -5.58 9.76 -11.87
CA ALA A 266 -5.64 11.12 -12.43
C ALA A 266 -4.31 11.55 -13.07
N ARG A 267 -3.16 11.05 -12.58
CA ARG A 267 -1.85 11.27 -13.20
C ARG A 267 -1.77 10.76 -14.64
N THR A 268 -2.51 9.69 -14.94
CA THR A 268 -2.55 9.08 -16.28
C THR A 268 -3.44 9.88 -17.22
N ASP A 269 -4.56 10.38 -16.73
CA ASP A 269 -5.60 11.01 -17.55
C ASP A 269 -5.44 12.53 -17.71
N VAL A 270 -4.76 13.20 -16.78
CA VAL A 270 -4.63 14.66 -16.73
C VAL A 270 -3.17 15.07 -16.82
N THR A 271 -2.76 15.64 -17.96
CA THR A 271 -1.38 16.10 -18.22
C THR A 271 -0.83 16.99 -17.11
N MET A 272 -1.67 17.88 -16.55
CA MET A 272 -1.29 18.76 -15.43
C MET A 272 -0.89 17.96 -14.17
N ILE A 273 -1.59 16.88 -13.84
CA ILE A 273 -1.25 16.04 -12.68
C ILE A 273 0.04 15.28 -12.93
N LYS A 274 0.28 14.84 -14.18
CA LYS A 274 1.55 14.24 -14.60
C LYS A 274 2.74 15.21 -14.38
N GLU A 275 2.56 16.49 -14.70
CA GLU A 275 3.56 17.53 -14.46
C GLU A 275 3.78 17.85 -12.97
N LEU A 276 2.74 17.75 -12.15
CA LEU A 276 2.82 17.99 -10.70
C LEU A 276 3.43 16.81 -9.92
N MET A 277 3.50 15.63 -10.52
CA MET A 277 4.00 14.41 -9.91
C MET A 277 5.03 13.74 -10.82
N PRO A 278 6.22 14.28 -11.04
CA PRO A 278 7.20 13.64 -11.93
C PRO A 278 7.82 12.36 -11.35
N ASP A 279 7.95 12.26 -10.02
CA ASP A 279 8.71 11.21 -9.32
C ASP A 279 8.04 10.76 -8.00
N GLU A 280 8.71 9.88 -7.25
CA GLU A 280 8.19 9.36 -5.96
C GLU A 280 8.14 10.43 -4.86
N SER A 281 9.09 11.38 -4.85
CA SER A 281 9.12 12.50 -3.89
C SER A 281 7.91 13.42 -4.08
N ALA A 282 7.60 13.77 -5.32
CA ALA A 282 6.43 14.57 -5.66
C ALA A 282 5.13 13.84 -5.33
N TYR A 283 5.07 12.51 -5.53
CA TYR A 283 3.92 11.71 -5.12
C TYR A 283 3.70 11.73 -3.62
N ARG A 284 4.76 11.52 -2.84
CA ARG A 284 4.73 11.64 -1.37
C ARG A 284 4.31 13.04 -0.93
N SER A 285 4.87 14.08 -1.55
CA SER A 285 4.55 15.48 -1.25
C SER A 285 3.08 15.82 -1.53
N LEU A 286 2.52 15.35 -2.64
CA LEU A 286 1.10 15.56 -2.95
C LEU A 286 0.19 14.81 -1.98
N THR A 287 0.55 13.57 -1.63
CA THR A 287 -0.18 12.76 -0.65
C THR A 287 -0.21 13.45 0.71
N LYS A 288 0.94 13.98 1.16
CA LYS A 288 1.06 14.79 2.38
C LYS A 288 0.18 16.03 2.33
N SER A 289 0.26 16.79 1.24
CA SER A 289 -0.52 18.01 1.04
C SER A 289 -2.03 17.73 1.12
N TRP A 290 -2.49 16.70 0.41
CA TRP A 290 -3.87 16.25 0.51
C TRP A 290 -4.26 15.92 1.95
N PHE A 291 -3.47 15.09 2.63
CA PHE A 291 -3.79 14.63 3.96
C PHE A 291 -3.96 15.80 4.94
N ILE A 292 -3.04 16.78 4.91
CA ILE A 292 -3.07 17.97 5.76
C ILE A 292 -4.34 18.81 5.55
N HIS A 293 -4.89 18.82 4.33
CA HIS A 293 -6.07 19.58 3.96
C HIS A 293 -7.33 18.72 3.82
N SER A 294 -7.29 17.47 4.26
CA SER A 294 -8.38 16.50 4.09
C SER A 294 -9.36 16.50 5.26
N PRO A 295 -10.66 16.22 5.01
CA PRO A 295 -11.62 15.90 6.07
C PRO A 295 -11.22 14.67 6.91
N LEU A 296 -10.35 13.80 6.37
CA LEU A 296 -9.79 12.66 7.10
C LEU A 296 -8.94 13.13 8.29
N LEU A 297 -8.01 14.07 8.08
CA LEU A 297 -7.21 14.60 9.19
C LEU A 297 -8.09 15.34 10.20
N ASP A 298 -9.09 16.09 9.75
CA ASP A 298 -10.04 16.75 10.65
C ASP A 298 -10.79 15.73 11.53
N LEU A 299 -11.19 14.58 10.96
CA LEU A 299 -11.83 13.49 11.70
C LEU A 299 -10.86 12.86 12.70
N LEU A 300 -9.63 12.57 12.28
CA LEU A 300 -8.59 12.01 13.15
C LEU A 300 -8.27 12.96 14.31
N LYS A 301 -8.21 14.28 14.08
CA LYS A 301 -8.05 15.28 15.16
C LYS A 301 -9.23 15.29 16.13
N ARG A 302 -10.47 15.12 15.66
CA ARG A 302 -11.63 14.98 16.57
C ARG A 302 -11.54 13.70 17.39
N LEU A 303 -11.16 12.59 16.75
CA LEU A 303 -10.97 11.30 17.41
C LEU A 303 -9.86 11.34 18.46
N SER A 304 -8.77 12.08 18.23
CA SER A 304 -7.67 12.17 19.21
C SER A 304 -8.08 12.83 20.54
N SER A 305 -9.20 13.56 20.57
CA SER A 305 -9.76 14.16 21.78
C SER A 305 -10.75 13.26 22.54
N ARG A 306 -11.00 12.04 22.04
CA ARG A 306 -11.91 11.07 22.62
C ARG A 306 -11.16 9.77 22.95
N LYS A 307 -11.67 9.03 23.93
CA LYS A 307 -11.16 7.68 24.22
C LYS A 307 -11.65 6.70 23.15
N VAL A 308 -10.82 6.48 22.14
CA VAL A 308 -11.10 5.58 21.01
C VAL A 308 -9.85 4.76 20.65
N LYS A 309 -10.06 3.66 19.94
CA LYS A 309 -9.00 2.95 19.21
C LYS A 309 -9.09 3.33 17.74
N VAL A 310 -7.96 3.69 17.13
CA VAL A 310 -7.87 3.98 15.70
C VAL A 310 -6.95 2.96 15.06
N VAL A 311 -7.40 2.34 13.98
CA VAL A 311 -6.60 1.44 13.15
C VAL A 311 -6.49 2.07 11.77
N ILE A 312 -5.27 2.16 11.22
CA ILE A 312 -5.03 2.69 9.88
C ILE A 312 -4.29 1.63 9.07
N THR A 313 -4.79 1.36 7.87
CA THR A 313 -4.16 0.45 6.93
C THR A 313 -4.56 0.77 5.49
N THR A 314 -4.17 -0.08 4.55
CA THR A 314 -4.49 0.00 3.13
C THR A 314 -4.82 -1.39 2.60
N ASP A 315 -5.29 -1.50 1.36
CA ASP A 315 -5.54 -2.76 0.66
C ASP A 315 -4.35 -3.25 -0.18
N HIS A 316 -3.64 -2.33 -0.82
CA HIS A 316 -2.42 -2.58 -1.60
C HIS A 316 -1.59 -1.30 -1.72
N GLY A 317 -0.38 -1.39 -2.26
CA GLY A 317 0.38 -0.22 -2.69
C GLY A 317 0.43 -0.08 -4.22
N THR A 318 1.48 0.57 -4.70
CA THR A 318 1.68 0.88 -6.13
C THR A 318 3.15 1.06 -6.44
N ILE A 319 3.54 0.85 -7.70
CA ILE A 319 4.89 1.09 -8.19
C ILE A 319 4.88 1.99 -9.41
N CYS A 320 5.91 2.83 -9.56
CA CYS A 320 6.13 3.59 -10.78
C CYS A 320 6.63 2.67 -11.90
N VAL A 321 5.81 2.44 -12.92
CA VAL A 321 6.13 1.50 -14.01
C VAL A 321 7.00 2.15 -15.08
N ARG A 322 7.99 1.41 -15.59
CA ARG A 322 8.99 1.95 -16.52
C ARG A 322 9.22 1.05 -17.73
N LYS A 323 9.19 -0.26 -17.53
CA LYS A 323 9.58 -1.24 -18.55
C LYS A 323 8.33 -1.87 -19.17
N PRO A 324 8.07 -1.65 -20.47
CA PRO A 324 6.95 -2.31 -21.10
C PRO A 324 7.25 -3.80 -21.34
N PHE A 325 6.28 -4.66 -21.04
CA PHE A 325 6.30 -6.07 -21.31
C PHE A 325 5.19 -6.41 -22.32
N LYS A 326 5.56 -7.05 -23.42
CA LYS A 326 4.60 -7.38 -24.48
C LYS A 326 3.76 -8.58 -24.06
N ILE A 327 2.45 -8.41 -24.11
CA ILE A 327 1.50 -9.51 -23.91
C ILE A 327 0.43 -9.49 -24.99
N ILE A 328 0.10 -10.67 -25.48
CA ILE A 328 -0.96 -10.94 -26.44
C ILE A 328 -2.04 -11.73 -25.71
N GLY A 329 -3.28 -11.31 -25.89
CA GLY A 329 -4.44 -12.04 -25.40
C GLY A 329 -5.68 -11.70 -26.22
N ASP A 330 -6.76 -12.41 -25.94
CA ASP A 330 -8.05 -12.18 -26.58
C ASP A 330 -8.63 -10.80 -26.21
N LYS A 331 -9.62 -10.33 -26.98
CA LYS A 331 -10.29 -9.03 -26.74
C LYS A 331 -10.98 -8.92 -25.37
N THR A 332 -11.24 -10.04 -24.71
CA THR A 332 -11.92 -10.11 -23.40
C THR A 332 -10.96 -10.01 -22.22
N VAL A 333 -9.66 -9.81 -22.47
CA VAL A 333 -8.68 -9.60 -21.40
C VAL A 333 -8.93 -8.25 -20.72
N ASN A 334 -8.87 -8.23 -19.39
CA ASN A 334 -9.05 -7.04 -18.58
C ASN A 334 -8.07 -5.91 -18.95
N THR A 335 -8.41 -4.67 -18.57
CA THR A 335 -7.62 -3.48 -18.92
C THR A 335 -6.46 -3.17 -17.98
N ASN A 336 -6.35 -3.86 -16.83
CA ASN A 336 -5.29 -3.61 -15.84
C ASN A 336 -3.89 -3.83 -16.45
N LEU A 337 -2.93 -2.96 -16.12
CA LEU A 337 -1.60 -2.96 -16.72
C LEU A 337 -0.58 -3.82 -15.98
N ARG A 338 -0.91 -4.29 -14.79
CA ARG A 338 -0.02 -5.06 -13.91
C ARG A 338 -0.45 -6.51 -13.75
N TYR A 339 -1.69 -6.88 -14.08
CA TYR A 339 -2.08 -8.27 -14.22
C TYR A 339 -3.05 -8.46 -15.38
N LYS A 340 -2.92 -9.59 -16.07
CA LYS A 340 -3.88 -10.07 -17.06
C LYS A 340 -4.52 -11.37 -16.61
N GLN A 341 -5.83 -11.43 -16.78
CA GLN A 341 -6.60 -12.68 -16.70
C GLN A 341 -7.16 -13.00 -18.09
N GLY A 342 -7.01 -14.23 -18.54
CA GLY A 342 -7.58 -14.62 -19.83
C GLY A 342 -7.24 -16.03 -20.27
N LYS A 343 -7.76 -16.38 -21.45
CA LYS A 343 -7.34 -17.57 -22.20
C LYS A 343 -6.18 -17.20 -23.12
N ASN A 344 -5.35 -18.18 -23.46
CA ASN A 344 -4.34 -18.08 -24.51
C ASN A 344 -3.44 -16.83 -24.40
N LEU A 345 -3.06 -16.46 -23.17
CA LEU A 345 -2.11 -15.37 -22.96
C LEU A 345 -0.74 -15.80 -23.48
N SER A 346 -0.19 -15.03 -24.41
CA SER A 346 1.11 -15.28 -25.04
C SER A 346 2.03 -14.09 -24.81
N TYR A 347 3.26 -14.37 -24.43
CA TYR A 347 4.31 -13.39 -24.16
C TYR A 347 5.68 -14.05 -24.35
N ASP A 348 6.74 -13.25 -24.38
CA ASP A 348 8.12 -13.69 -24.54
C ASP A 348 8.98 -13.12 -23.40
N GLY A 349 9.71 -14.00 -22.72
CA GLY A 349 10.54 -13.68 -21.56
C GLY A 349 9.93 -14.03 -20.20
N ASP A 350 10.77 -13.91 -19.16
CA ASP A 350 10.51 -14.40 -17.80
C ASP A 350 10.22 -13.28 -16.79
N ASP A 351 10.03 -12.04 -17.25
CA ASP A 351 9.71 -10.89 -16.40
C ASP A 351 8.21 -10.85 -16.04
N VAL A 352 7.64 -12.00 -15.67
CA VAL A 352 6.25 -12.17 -15.22
C VAL A 352 6.12 -13.33 -14.24
N LEU A 353 5.20 -13.18 -13.28
CA LEU A 353 4.75 -14.30 -12.43
C LEU A 353 3.49 -14.91 -13.05
N VAL A 354 3.46 -16.24 -13.17
CA VAL A 354 2.40 -16.95 -13.92
C VAL A 354 1.65 -17.92 -13.03
N CYS A 355 0.35 -17.70 -12.88
CA CYS A 355 -0.55 -18.66 -12.26
C CYS A 355 -1.36 -19.38 -13.35
N THR A 356 -0.89 -20.55 -13.76
CA THR A 356 -1.55 -21.39 -14.78
C THR A 356 -2.81 -22.08 -14.26
N LYS A 357 -2.91 -22.27 -12.94
CA LYS A 357 -4.04 -22.90 -12.25
C LYS A 357 -4.60 -21.93 -11.20
N PRO A 358 -5.58 -21.08 -11.55
CA PRO A 358 -6.13 -20.05 -10.67
C PRO A 358 -6.54 -20.57 -9.29
N GLU A 359 -7.04 -21.80 -9.21
CA GLU A 359 -7.43 -22.44 -7.95
C GLU A 359 -6.28 -22.56 -6.93
N ARG A 360 -5.02 -22.64 -7.38
CA ARG A 360 -3.85 -22.71 -6.48
C ARG A 360 -3.59 -21.39 -5.76
N PHE A 361 -3.95 -20.28 -6.40
CA PHE A 361 -3.87 -18.95 -5.81
C PHE A 361 -5.21 -18.50 -5.22
N PHE A 362 -6.19 -19.41 -5.14
CA PHE A 362 -7.56 -19.12 -4.75
C PHE A 362 -8.19 -17.98 -5.57
N LEU A 363 -7.90 -17.94 -6.87
CA LEU A 363 -8.44 -16.96 -7.81
C LEU A 363 -9.66 -17.48 -8.57
N PRO A 364 -10.63 -16.61 -8.93
CA PRO A 364 -11.81 -17.00 -9.68
C PRO A 364 -11.43 -17.55 -11.05
N ARG A 365 -12.19 -18.54 -11.50
CA ARG A 365 -11.99 -19.18 -12.80
C ARG A 365 -13.19 -18.94 -13.69
N LEU A 366 -13.04 -18.06 -14.68
CA LEU A 366 -14.07 -17.82 -15.69
C LEU A 366 -14.29 -19.04 -16.59
N ASN A 367 -13.23 -19.81 -16.85
CA ASN A 367 -13.28 -20.96 -17.75
C ASN A 367 -12.11 -21.94 -17.52
N VAL A 368 -12.17 -23.13 -18.14
CA VAL A 368 -11.19 -24.20 -17.94
C VAL A 368 -9.75 -23.78 -18.30
N SER A 369 -9.56 -22.86 -19.24
CA SER A 369 -8.23 -22.43 -19.69
C SER A 369 -7.81 -21.07 -19.15
N THR A 370 -8.41 -20.61 -18.04
CA THR A 370 -8.07 -19.31 -17.45
C THR A 370 -6.70 -19.40 -16.79
N SER A 371 -5.83 -18.47 -17.14
CA SER A 371 -4.56 -18.22 -16.47
C SER A 371 -4.49 -16.76 -16.02
N TYR A 372 -3.71 -16.51 -14.97
CA TYR A 372 -3.33 -15.17 -14.54
C TYR A 372 -1.84 -14.95 -14.81
N VAL A 373 -1.50 -13.77 -15.32
CA VAL A 373 -0.13 -13.34 -15.54
C VAL A 373 0.05 -11.99 -14.86
N PHE A 374 1.02 -11.90 -13.97
CA PHE A 374 1.32 -10.71 -13.17
C PHE A 374 2.62 -10.09 -13.65
N ALA A 375 2.63 -8.79 -13.89
CA ALA A 375 3.84 -8.03 -14.09
C ALA A 375 4.59 -7.93 -12.77
N VAL A 376 5.91 -8.04 -12.85
CA VAL A 376 6.81 -8.03 -11.69
C VAL A 376 7.69 -6.80 -11.73
N LYS A 377 8.29 -6.40 -10.60
CA LYS A 377 9.20 -5.24 -10.53
C LYS A 377 8.52 -3.98 -11.11
N ASP A 378 9.22 -3.17 -11.89
CA ASP A 378 8.72 -1.97 -12.58
C ASP A 378 8.14 -2.25 -13.99
N TYR A 379 7.77 -3.50 -14.32
CA TYR A 379 7.21 -3.85 -15.63
C TYR A 379 5.71 -3.54 -15.77
N PHE A 380 5.23 -3.28 -16.97
CA PHE A 380 3.80 -3.15 -17.24
C PHE A 380 3.42 -3.74 -18.59
N PHE A 381 2.22 -4.28 -18.69
CA PHE A 381 1.72 -4.89 -19.91
C PHE A 381 1.37 -3.86 -20.98
N ALA A 382 1.91 -4.05 -22.17
CA ALA A 382 1.58 -3.28 -23.35
C ALA A 382 1.24 -4.22 -24.53
N TYR A 383 0.15 -3.93 -25.22
CA TYR A 383 -0.27 -4.73 -26.38
C TYR A 383 0.60 -4.41 -27.60
N PRO A 384 0.87 -5.40 -28.49
CA PRO A 384 1.64 -5.14 -29.71
C PRO A 384 0.98 -4.11 -30.63
N ASN A 385 -0.35 -4.10 -30.68
CA ASN A 385 -1.12 -3.10 -31.41
C ASN A 385 -0.95 -1.73 -30.74
N ASN A 386 -0.47 -0.73 -31.47
CA ASN A 386 -0.17 0.61 -30.96
C ASN A 386 0.84 0.61 -29.79
N PHE A 387 1.75 -0.36 -29.73
CA PHE A 387 2.70 -0.54 -28.62
C PHE A 387 3.36 0.78 -28.18
N ASN A 388 3.99 1.52 -29.09
CA ASN A 388 4.68 2.78 -28.77
C ASN A 388 3.76 3.84 -28.16
N HIS A 389 2.49 3.90 -28.57
CA HIS A 389 1.51 4.82 -27.98
C HIS A 389 1.22 4.43 -26.53
N TYR A 390 0.92 3.15 -26.28
CA TYR A 390 0.69 2.62 -24.94
C TYR A 390 1.91 2.84 -24.02
N VAL A 391 3.11 2.56 -24.52
CA VAL A 391 4.35 2.78 -23.77
C VAL A 391 4.50 4.24 -23.38
N ASN A 392 4.37 5.17 -24.33
CA ASN A 392 4.54 6.60 -24.03
C ASN A 392 3.46 7.15 -23.09
N TYR A 393 2.26 6.56 -23.14
CA TYR A 393 1.14 6.99 -22.31
C TYR A 393 1.30 6.54 -20.85
N TYR A 394 1.66 5.27 -20.63
CA TYR A 394 1.69 4.68 -19.27
C TYR A 394 3.08 4.63 -18.62
N LYS A 395 4.16 4.80 -19.37
CA LYS A 395 5.50 4.86 -18.78
C LYS A 395 5.58 6.01 -17.77
N ASP A 396 6.26 5.73 -16.67
CA ASP A 396 6.47 6.57 -15.52
C ASP A 396 5.18 6.90 -14.75
N THR A 397 4.10 6.13 -14.92
CA THR A 397 2.86 6.25 -14.12
C THR A 397 2.87 5.28 -12.94
N PHE A 398 2.07 5.55 -11.90
CA PHE A 398 1.92 4.66 -10.75
C PHE A 398 0.83 3.62 -11.07
N GLN A 399 1.17 2.34 -11.00
CA GLN A 399 0.27 1.24 -11.30
C GLN A 399 0.33 0.17 -10.21
N HIS A 400 -0.77 -0.57 -10.08
CA HIS A 400 -0.93 -1.64 -9.11
C HIS A 400 -1.62 -2.86 -9.73
N GLY A 401 -1.48 -4.02 -9.09
CA GLY A 401 -2.04 -5.30 -9.49
C GLY A 401 -1.00 -6.39 -9.72
N GLY A 402 0.28 -6.06 -9.69
CA GLY A 402 1.41 -6.94 -9.95
C GLY A 402 2.14 -7.35 -8.67
N VAL A 403 3.43 -7.64 -8.82
CA VAL A 403 4.31 -8.06 -7.72
C VAL A 403 5.51 -7.12 -7.61
N SER A 404 5.53 -6.35 -6.53
CA SER A 404 6.69 -5.60 -6.06
C SER A 404 6.62 -5.42 -4.55
N LEU A 405 7.74 -5.06 -3.91
CA LEU A 405 7.79 -4.74 -2.48
C LEU A 405 6.76 -3.65 -2.14
N GLU A 406 6.69 -2.62 -2.97
CA GLU A 406 5.79 -1.46 -2.80
C GLU A 406 4.32 -1.81 -2.95
N GLU A 407 3.96 -2.78 -3.80
CA GLU A 407 2.58 -3.22 -3.98
C GLU A 407 2.13 -4.19 -2.87
N VAL A 408 3.03 -5.09 -2.44
CA VAL A 408 2.69 -6.24 -1.60
C VAL A 408 2.86 -5.95 -0.10
N ILE A 409 3.96 -5.32 0.32
CA ILE A 409 4.22 -5.07 1.75
C ILE A 409 3.62 -3.73 2.15
N ILE A 410 2.55 -3.79 2.94
CA ILE A 410 1.69 -2.62 3.19
C ILE A 410 1.51 -2.31 4.68
N PRO A 411 1.33 -1.02 5.04
CA PRO A 411 1.31 -0.57 6.42
C PRO A 411 0.06 -1.01 7.20
N PHE A 412 0.25 -1.31 8.48
CA PHE A 412 -0.80 -1.52 9.46
C PHE A 412 -0.41 -0.84 10.79
N ALA A 413 -1.26 0.06 11.28
CA ALA A 413 -0.99 0.79 12.50
C ALA A 413 -2.19 0.82 13.44
N VAL A 414 -1.91 0.78 14.74
CA VAL A 414 -2.88 0.96 15.81
C VAL A 414 -2.48 2.19 16.62
N LEU A 415 -3.43 3.09 16.81
CA LEU A 415 -3.22 4.36 17.48
C LEU A 415 -4.20 4.51 18.64
N SER A 416 -3.73 5.13 19.72
CA SER A 416 -4.53 5.51 20.88
C SER A 416 -4.47 7.02 21.10
N SER A 417 -5.58 7.61 21.55
CA SER A 417 -5.63 9.02 21.96
C SER A 417 -4.59 9.28 23.06
N LYS A 418 -3.91 10.43 23.00
CA LYS A 418 -2.91 10.84 24.01
C LYS A 418 -3.49 11.16 25.37
#